data_AF-A0A8E2DYX4-F1
#
_entry.id   AF-A0A8E2DYX4-F1
#
_cell.length_a   1.000
_cell.length_b   1.000
_cell.length_c   1.000
_cell.angle_alpha   90.00
_cell.angle_beta   90.00
_cell.angle_gamma   90.00
#
_symmetry.space_group_name_H-M   'P 1'
#
loop_
_entity.id
_entity.type
_entity.pdbx_description
1 polymer ?
#
loop_
_entity_poly.entity_id
_entity_poly.type
_entity_poly.pdbx_seq_one_letter_code
_entity_poly.pdbx_strand_id
1 'polypeptide(L)'
;MTEITQADYISWKKATFGSEYYIWHDGLPTAAVTSLRGDARSHAVRMLLFGVKVVDGHAASALAAMGETSALPDLRIALTTANYDQKILIAKAINILSRLEGKDDSQAMSKELISVLETQDLHWGVKFSAASALRDFKDKDSEEALLRAVEGHEHYLVKYHACDSLLRRWELESLGTMSHPAIFELIRTPRDGDTIQDEEERGREAVRLLRELKK
;
A
#
# COMPACT_ATOMS: atom_id res chain seq x y z
N MET A 1 -17.41 -29.71 -11.42
CA MET A 1 -16.18 -29.24 -10.75
C MET A 1 -16.50 -29.12 -9.27
N THR A 2 -15.67 -29.69 -8.41
CA THR A 2 -15.83 -29.58 -6.95
C THR A 2 -15.70 -28.12 -6.53
N GLU A 3 -16.58 -27.67 -5.64
CA GLU A 3 -16.53 -26.33 -5.05
C GLU A 3 -15.26 -26.18 -4.21
N ILE A 4 -14.54 -25.05 -4.37
CA ILE A 4 -13.33 -24.75 -3.57
C ILE A 4 -13.77 -24.33 -2.18
N THR A 5 -13.21 -24.94 -1.13
CA THR A 5 -13.46 -24.55 0.25
C THR A 5 -12.34 -23.67 0.81
N GLN A 6 -12.59 -23.01 1.96
CA GLN A 6 -11.55 -22.26 2.67
C GLN A 6 -10.39 -23.16 3.13
N ALA A 7 -10.67 -24.41 3.51
CA ALA A 7 -9.64 -25.37 3.89
C ALA A 7 -8.75 -25.75 2.70
N ASP A 8 -9.35 -25.94 1.51
CA ASP A 8 -8.60 -26.18 0.28
C ASP A 8 -7.69 -24.99 -0.05
N TYR A 9 -8.23 -23.78 0.05
CA TYR A 9 -7.49 -22.54 -0.19
C TYR A 9 -6.28 -22.39 0.73
N ILE A 10 -6.48 -22.53 2.04
CA ILE A 10 -5.39 -22.42 3.02
C ILE A 10 -4.34 -23.51 2.79
N SER A 11 -4.77 -24.75 2.56
CA SER A 11 -3.86 -25.87 2.32
C SER A 11 -3.00 -25.66 1.07
N TRP A 12 -3.64 -25.23 -0.03
CA TRP A 12 -2.94 -24.90 -1.27
C TRP A 12 -1.98 -23.72 -1.09
N LYS A 13 -2.43 -22.64 -0.43
CA LYS A 13 -1.63 -21.43 -0.20
C LYS A 13 -0.36 -21.77 0.58
N LYS A 14 -0.50 -22.57 1.64
CA LYS A 14 0.63 -23.05 2.45
C LYS A 14 1.57 -23.95 1.66
N ALA A 15 1.04 -24.89 0.88
CA ALA A 15 1.84 -25.79 0.07
C ALA A 15 2.61 -25.06 -1.05
N THR A 16 2.03 -24.00 -1.60
CA THR A 16 2.59 -23.27 -2.75
C THR A 16 3.57 -22.19 -2.33
N PHE A 17 3.30 -21.48 -1.23
CA PHE A 17 4.02 -20.25 -0.86
C PHE A 17 4.73 -20.32 0.49
N GLY A 18 4.62 -21.44 1.21
CA GLY A 18 5.28 -21.64 2.49
C GLY A 18 4.41 -21.30 3.69
N SER A 19 5.05 -21.04 4.84
CA SER A 19 4.32 -20.88 6.11
C SER A 19 3.45 -19.63 6.13
N GLU A 20 2.40 -19.66 6.95
CA GLU A 20 1.51 -18.52 7.18
C GLU A 20 2.28 -17.29 7.70
N TYR A 21 3.33 -17.50 8.49
CA TYR A 21 4.18 -16.42 8.98
C TYR A 21 4.88 -15.66 7.85
N TYR A 22 5.51 -16.37 6.90
CA TYR A 22 6.17 -15.72 5.77
C TYR A 22 5.16 -15.04 4.85
N ILE A 23 4.01 -15.66 4.61
CA ILE A 23 2.95 -15.09 3.80
C ILE A 23 2.38 -13.82 4.43
N TRP A 24 2.23 -13.80 5.76
CA TRP A 24 1.74 -12.63 6.48
C TRP A 24 2.75 -11.48 6.46
N HIS A 25 4.04 -11.79 6.57
CA HIS A 25 5.10 -10.78 6.67
C HIS A 25 5.54 -10.24 5.30
N ASP A 26 5.71 -11.13 4.32
CA ASP A 26 6.33 -10.82 3.02
C ASP A 26 5.33 -10.87 1.85
N GLY A 27 4.09 -11.29 2.12
CA GLY A 27 3.08 -11.54 1.11
C GLY A 27 3.31 -12.82 0.31
N LEU A 28 2.56 -12.95 -0.79
CA LEU A 28 2.78 -14.06 -1.73
C LEU A 28 4.01 -13.76 -2.61
N PRO A 29 4.97 -14.70 -2.76
CA PRO A 29 6.14 -14.49 -3.60
C PRO A 29 5.73 -14.23 -5.06
N THR A 30 5.76 -12.96 -5.47
CA THR A 30 5.26 -12.53 -6.79
C THR A 30 5.96 -13.24 -7.94
N ALA A 31 7.27 -13.49 -7.82
CA ALA A 31 8.04 -14.27 -8.80
C ALA A 31 7.50 -15.71 -8.96
N ALA A 32 7.14 -16.38 -7.86
CA ALA A 32 6.60 -17.74 -7.91
C ALA A 32 5.20 -17.76 -8.56
N VAL A 33 4.35 -16.80 -8.23
CA VAL A 33 3.00 -16.69 -8.82
C VAL A 33 3.09 -16.40 -10.32
N THR A 34 3.96 -15.47 -10.72
CA THR A 34 4.13 -15.04 -12.11
C THR A 34 4.88 -16.04 -12.98
N SER A 35 5.61 -17.02 -12.41
CA SER A 35 6.27 -18.08 -13.16
C SER A 35 5.37 -19.25 -13.53
N LEU A 36 4.16 -19.37 -12.95
CA LEU A 36 3.24 -20.48 -13.24
C LEU A 36 2.75 -20.45 -14.70
N ARG A 37 2.60 -21.64 -15.30
CA ARG A 37 2.16 -21.82 -16.69
C ARG A 37 1.10 -22.93 -16.80
N GLY A 38 0.36 -22.95 -17.91
CA GLY A 38 -0.62 -23.99 -18.23
C GLY A 38 -1.62 -24.23 -17.08
N ASP A 39 -1.89 -25.51 -16.80
CA ASP A 39 -2.86 -25.92 -15.78
C ASP A 39 -2.52 -25.42 -14.38
N ALA A 40 -1.23 -25.34 -14.03
CA ALA A 40 -0.79 -24.81 -12.73
C ALA A 40 -1.17 -23.33 -12.57
N ARG A 41 -1.04 -22.54 -13.64
CA ARG A 41 -1.50 -21.15 -13.64
C ARG A 41 -3.02 -21.08 -13.50
N SER A 42 -3.75 -21.83 -14.33
CA SER A 42 -5.22 -21.84 -14.29
C SER A 42 -5.77 -22.29 -12.94
N HIS A 43 -5.10 -23.24 -12.27
CA HIS A 43 -5.43 -23.63 -10.91
C HIS A 43 -5.15 -22.50 -9.91
N ALA A 44 -3.97 -21.88 -9.96
CA ALA A 44 -3.62 -20.77 -9.07
C ALA A 44 -4.58 -19.59 -9.22
N VAL A 45 -4.95 -19.20 -10.45
CA VAL A 45 -5.92 -18.12 -10.68
C VAL A 45 -7.26 -18.43 -10.00
N ARG A 46 -7.78 -19.67 -10.13
CA ARG A 46 -9.02 -20.07 -9.44
C ARG A 46 -8.90 -19.98 -7.92
N MET A 47 -7.76 -20.43 -7.36
CA MET A 47 -7.53 -20.38 -5.92
C MET A 47 -7.39 -18.94 -5.41
N LEU A 48 -6.73 -18.07 -6.16
CA LEU A 48 -6.57 -16.66 -5.81
C LEU A 48 -7.88 -15.89 -5.94
N LEU A 49 -8.70 -16.17 -6.97
CA LEU A 49 -10.06 -15.62 -7.09
C LEU A 49 -10.92 -16.03 -5.89
N PHE A 50 -10.80 -17.28 -5.42
CA PHE A 50 -11.42 -17.69 -4.17
C PHE A 50 -10.87 -16.89 -2.98
N GLY A 51 -9.55 -16.69 -2.90
CA GLY A 51 -8.90 -15.84 -1.91
C GLY A 51 -9.47 -14.42 -1.84
N VAL A 52 -9.73 -13.79 -2.99
CA VAL A 52 -10.38 -12.47 -3.07
C VAL A 52 -11.79 -12.50 -2.47
N LYS A 53 -12.57 -13.55 -2.72
CA LYS A 53 -13.92 -13.70 -2.15
C LYS A 53 -13.93 -13.81 -0.62
N VAL A 54 -12.86 -14.34 -0.03
CA VAL A 54 -12.64 -14.35 1.42
C VAL A 54 -11.77 -13.17 1.90
N VAL A 55 -11.64 -12.13 1.06
CA VAL A 55 -11.01 -10.83 1.37
C VAL A 55 -9.53 -10.94 1.73
N ASP A 56 -8.81 -11.89 1.12
CA ASP A 56 -7.36 -12.01 1.27
C ASP A 56 -6.62 -11.00 0.38
N GLY A 57 -6.12 -9.93 0.99
CA GLY A 57 -5.35 -8.89 0.28
C GLY A 57 -4.08 -9.40 -0.40
N HIS A 58 -3.50 -10.51 0.08
CA HIS A 58 -2.34 -11.11 -0.58
C HIS A 58 -2.74 -11.82 -1.88
N ALA A 59 -3.93 -12.40 -1.93
CA ALA A 59 -4.48 -12.97 -3.16
C ALA A 59 -4.72 -11.88 -4.21
N ALA A 60 -5.27 -10.73 -3.78
CA ALA A 60 -5.42 -9.55 -4.64
C ALA A 60 -4.08 -9.08 -5.23
N SER A 61 -3.05 -8.98 -4.39
CA SER A 61 -1.69 -8.59 -4.82
C SER A 61 -1.09 -9.58 -5.82
N ALA A 62 -1.28 -10.88 -5.61
CA ALA A 62 -0.81 -11.91 -6.53
C ALA A 62 -1.54 -11.86 -7.89
N LEU A 63 -2.86 -11.68 -7.90
CA LEU A 63 -3.63 -11.51 -9.15
C LEU A 63 -3.19 -10.27 -9.93
N ALA A 64 -2.92 -9.16 -9.24
CA ALA A 64 -2.37 -7.96 -9.84
C ALA A 64 -0.99 -8.22 -10.47
N ALA A 65 -0.09 -8.90 -9.75
CA ALA A 65 1.22 -9.29 -10.29
C ALA A 65 1.11 -10.22 -11.52
N MET A 66 0.08 -11.07 -11.55
CA MET A 66 -0.22 -11.94 -12.69
C MET A 66 -0.88 -11.22 -13.87
N GLY A 67 -1.36 -9.98 -13.71
CA GLY A 67 -2.13 -9.26 -14.73
C GLY A 67 -3.54 -9.80 -14.95
N GLU A 68 -4.14 -10.46 -13.95
CA GLU A 68 -5.46 -11.10 -14.07
C GLU A 68 -6.60 -10.08 -13.94
N THR A 69 -6.87 -9.31 -15.00
CA THR A 69 -7.89 -8.25 -14.99
C THR A 69 -9.31 -8.78 -14.79
N SER A 70 -9.55 -10.06 -15.07
CA SER A 70 -10.81 -10.75 -14.79
C SER A 70 -11.21 -10.72 -13.30
N ALA A 71 -10.26 -10.46 -12.39
CA ALA A 71 -10.51 -10.34 -10.95
C ALA A 71 -11.14 -9.00 -10.53
N LEU A 72 -11.17 -7.98 -11.39
CA LEU A 72 -11.61 -6.63 -11.04
C LEU A 72 -13.02 -6.57 -10.40
N PRO A 73 -14.06 -7.29 -10.88
CA PRO A 73 -15.37 -7.27 -10.24
C PRO A 73 -15.34 -7.80 -8.81
N ASP A 74 -14.67 -8.93 -8.59
CA ASP A 74 -14.55 -9.56 -7.26
C ASP A 74 -13.72 -8.70 -6.31
N LEU A 75 -12.66 -8.06 -6.79
CA LEU A 75 -11.84 -7.14 -6.00
C LEU A 75 -12.63 -5.92 -5.53
N ARG A 76 -13.49 -5.34 -6.38
CA ARG A 76 -14.34 -4.21 -5.99
C ARG A 76 -15.35 -4.60 -4.93
N ILE A 77 -15.89 -5.81 -4.99
CA ILE A 77 -16.75 -6.35 -3.93
C ILE A 77 -15.95 -6.52 -2.64
N ALA A 78 -14.79 -7.18 -2.70
CA ALA A 78 -13.94 -7.43 -1.54
C ALA A 78 -13.50 -6.13 -0.84
N LEU A 79 -13.23 -5.07 -1.61
CA LEU A 79 -12.88 -3.75 -1.08
C LEU A 79 -13.93 -3.19 -0.11
N THR A 80 -15.22 -3.48 -0.34
CA THR A 80 -16.33 -2.96 0.49
C THR A 80 -16.41 -3.59 1.88
N THR A 81 -15.84 -4.78 2.06
CA THR A 81 -15.88 -5.55 3.31
C THR A 81 -14.50 -5.73 3.95
N ALA A 82 -13.45 -5.25 3.30
CA ALA A 82 -12.07 -5.33 3.75
C ALA A 82 -11.82 -4.50 5.02
N ASN A 83 -11.01 -5.07 5.91
CA ASN A 83 -10.37 -4.28 6.95
C ASN A 83 -9.29 -3.36 6.35
N TYR A 84 -8.72 -2.46 7.16
CA TYR A 84 -7.79 -1.45 6.65
C TYR A 84 -6.52 -2.02 6.00
N ASP A 85 -5.93 -3.08 6.55
CA ASP A 85 -4.74 -3.72 5.96
C ASP A 85 -5.06 -4.36 4.60
N GLN A 86 -6.18 -5.09 4.53
CA GLN A 86 -6.66 -5.72 3.30
C GLN A 86 -7.02 -4.67 2.25
N LYS A 87 -7.67 -3.58 2.66
CA LYS A 87 -8.07 -2.47 1.80
C LYS A 87 -6.88 -1.88 1.06
N ILE A 88 -5.73 -1.71 1.73
CA ILE A 88 -4.51 -1.21 1.09
C ILE A 88 -4.09 -2.11 -0.08
N LEU A 89 -4.00 -3.42 0.15
CA LEU A 89 -3.55 -4.38 -0.87
C LEU A 89 -4.56 -4.49 -2.02
N ILE A 90 -5.86 -4.51 -1.71
CA ILE A 90 -6.94 -4.59 -2.70
C ILE A 90 -6.99 -3.32 -3.57
N ALA A 91 -6.88 -2.13 -2.97
CA ALA A 91 -6.89 -0.87 -3.71
C ALA A 91 -5.70 -0.76 -4.68
N LYS A 92 -4.50 -1.17 -4.24
CA LYS A 92 -3.32 -1.28 -5.12
C LYS A 92 -3.57 -2.25 -6.28
N ALA A 93 -4.13 -3.42 -5.99
CA ALA A 93 -4.41 -4.43 -7.01
C ALA A 93 -5.40 -3.92 -8.07
N ILE A 94 -6.49 -3.27 -7.64
CA ILE A 94 -7.46 -2.65 -8.54
C ILE A 94 -6.78 -1.58 -9.42
N ASN A 95 -5.98 -0.68 -8.83
CA ASN A 95 -5.29 0.36 -9.60
C ASN A 95 -4.38 -0.23 -10.70
N ILE A 96 -3.61 -1.28 -10.37
CA ILE A 96 -2.74 -1.95 -11.34
C ILE A 96 -3.56 -2.60 -12.46
N LEU A 97 -4.56 -3.40 -12.11
CA LEU A 97 -5.34 -4.17 -13.07
C LEU A 97 -6.22 -3.27 -13.96
N SER A 98 -6.81 -2.21 -13.41
CA SER A 98 -7.60 -1.25 -14.19
C SER A 98 -6.75 -0.53 -15.23
N ARG A 99 -5.52 -0.15 -14.90
CA ARG A 99 -4.58 0.45 -15.86
C ARG A 99 -4.24 -0.50 -17.00
N LEU A 100 -4.12 -1.80 -16.73
CA LEU A 100 -3.92 -2.82 -17.77
C LEU A 100 -5.12 -2.93 -18.73
N GLU A 101 -6.34 -2.66 -18.26
CA GLU A 101 -7.54 -2.55 -19.09
C GLU A 101 -7.70 -1.19 -19.79
N GLY A 102 -6.74 -0.28 -19.63
CA GLY A 102 -6.85 1.10 -20.14
C GLY A 102 -7.89 1.95 -19.41
N LYS A 103 -8.27 1.57 -18.18
CA LYS A 103 -9.17 2.33 -17.30
C LYS A 103 -8.36 3.10 -16.26
N ASP A 104 -8.94 4.21 -15.78
CA ASP A 104 -8.36 5.00 -14.70
C ASP A 104 -9.25 4.93 -13.46
N ASP A 105 -8.88 4.08 -12.51
CA ASP A 105 -9.44 4.03 -11.16
C ASP A 105 -8.51 4.69 -10.12
N SER A 106 -7.42 5.34 -10.56
CA SER A 106 -6.36 5.84 -9.67
C SER A 106 -6.92 6.78 -8.63
N GLN A 107 -7.79 7.71 -9.03
CA GLN A 107 -8.40 8.68 -8.12
C GLN A 107 -9.34 8.04 -7.08
N ALA A 108 -10.08 7.00 -7.46
CA ALA A 108 -10.97 6.30 -6.54
C ALA A 108 -10.15 5.48 -5.53
N MET A 109 -9.14 4.76 -6.02
CA MET A 109 -8.28 3.93 -5.18
C MET A 109 -7.35 4.77 -4.28
N SER A 110 -6.90 5.94 -4.72
CA SER A 110 -6.13 6.84 -3.86
C SER A 110 -6.98 7.34 -2.69
N LYS A 111 -8.27 7.65 -2.90
CA LYS A 111 -9.19 8.05 -1.83
C LYS A 111 -9.37 6.97 -0.77
N GLU A 112 -9.43 5.70 -1.16
CA GLU A 112 -9.47 4.59 -0.20
C GLU A 112 -8.22 4.56 0.68
N LEU A 113 -7.03 4.77 0.09
CA LEU A 113 -5.77 4.81 0.83
C LEU A 113 -5.63 6.06 1.71
N ILE A 114 -6.09 7.22 1.23
CA ILE A 114 -6.16 8.46 2.03
C ILE A 114 -7.04 8.23 3.25
N SER A 115 -8.20 7.58 3.08
CA SER A 115 -9.08 7.28 4.21
C SER A 115 -8.40 6.43 5.28
N VAL A 116 -7.58 5.46 4.89
CA VAL A 116 -6.79 4.64 5.82
C VAL A 116 -5.75 5.49 6.57
N LEU A 117 -5.02 6.34 5.83
CA LEU A 117 -4.00 7.22 6.40
C LEU A 117 -4.58 8.21 7.43
N GLU A 118 -5.78 8.74 7.17
CA GLU A 118 -6.43 9.77 7.98
C GLU A 118 -7.37 9.21 9.07
N THR A 119 -7.56 7.89 9.12
CA THR A 119 -8.42 7.23 10.12
C THR A 119 -7.88 7.48 11.53
N GLN A 120 -8.74 7.94 12.44
CA GLN A 120 -8.41 8.13 13.86
C GLN A 120 -8.26 6.79 14.58
N ASP A 121 -7.40 6.73 15.60
CA ASP A 121 -7.18 5.53 16.45
C ASP A 121 -6.71 4.26 15.71
N LEU A 122 -6.32 4.36 14.44
CA LEU A 122 -5.74 3.25 13.69
C LEU A 122 -4.25 3.11 14.00
N HIS A 123 -3.80 1.86 14.21
CA HIS A 123 -2.40 1.56 14.48
C HIS A 123 -1.49 2.18 13.39
N TRP A 124 -0.43 2.86 13.82
CA TRP A 124 0.50 3.57 12.95
C TRP A 124 1.10 2.67 11.85
N GLY A 125 1.17 1.35 12.11
CA GLY A 125 1.61 0.34 11.16
C GLY A 125 0.82 0.30 9.85
N VAL A 126 -0.50 0.40 9.98
CA VAL A 126 -1.43 0.39 8.84
C VAL A 126 -1.34 1.72 8.09
N LYS A 127 -1.20 2.83 8.83
CA LYS A 127 -1.08 4.18 8.27
C LYS A 127 0.20 4.37 7.46
N PHE A 128 1.37 3.91 7.93
CA PHE A 128 2.59 4.01 7.13
C PHE A 128 2.50 3.13 5.87
N SER A 129 1.80 2.00 5.95
CA SER A 129 1.55 1.13 4.79
C SER A 129 0.68 1.84 3.75
N ALA A 130 -0.35 2.59 4.18
CA ALA A 130 -1.13 3.45 3.31
C ALA A 130 -0.30 4.59 2.70
N ALA A 131 0.51 5.29 3.50
CA ALA A 131 1.43 6.32 3.00
C ALA A 131 2.44 5.78 1.98
N SER A 132 2.93 4.55 2.19
CA SER A 132 3.80 3.86 1.24
C SER A 132 3.05 3.50 -0.05
N ALA A 133 1.81 3.04 0.05
CA ALA A 133 0.97 2.70 -1.11
C ALA A 133 0.60 3.92 -1.96
N LEU A 134 0.34 5.07 -1.35
CA LEU A 134 0.04 6.34 -2.03
C LEU A 134 1.15 6.84 -2.97
N ARG A 135 2.35 6.26 -2.88
CA ARG A 135 3.46 6.48 -3.82
C ARG A 135 3.12 6.15 -5.27
N ASP A 136 2.31 5.11 -5.46
CA ASP A 136 1.96 4.57 -6.79
C ASP A 136 0.85 5.37 -7.47
N PHE A 137 0.33 6.39 -6.78
CA PHE A 137 -0.73 7.29 -7.23
C PHE A 137 -0.12 8.65 -7.53
N LYS A 138 -0.60 9.34 -8.57
CA LYS A 138 -0.01 10.61 -9.04
C LYS A 138 -1.00 11.79 -8.98
N ASP A 139 -2.19 11.57 -8.43
CA ASP A 139 -3.18 12.61 -8.25
C ASP A 139 -2.77 13.62 -7.17
N LYS A 140 -3.36 14.80 -7.24
CA LYS A 140 -3.10 15.91 -6.32
C LYS A 140 -3.55 15.59 -4.89
N ASP A 141 -4.68 14.91 -4.73
CA ASP A 141 -5.25 14.62 -3.41
C ASP A 141 -4.32 13.70 -2.61
N SER A 142 -3.76 12.67 -3.27
CA SER A 142 -2.77 11.80 -2.65
C SER A 142 -1.46 12.51 -2.31
N GLU A 143 -1.01 13.47 -3.12
CA GLU A 143 0.16 14.30 -2.78
C GLU A 143 -0.10 15.15 -1.53
N GLU A 144 -1.24 15.85 -1.49
CA GLU A 144 -1.60 16.70 -0.36
C GLU A 144 -1.82 15.89 0.94
N ALA A 145 -2.38 14.67 0.85
CA ALA A 145 -2.51 13.78 2.00
C ALA A 145 -1.15 13.35 2.56
N LEU A 146 -0.18 13.05 1.68
CA LEU A 146 1.19 12.74 2.11
C LEU A 146 1.87 13.96 2.74
N LEU A 147 1.69 15.16 2.19
CA LEU A 147 2.23 16.39 2.77
C LEU A 147 1.64 16.67 4.17
N ARG A 148 0.32 16.51 4.35
CA ARG A 148 -0.32 16.61 5.68
C ARG A 148 0.24 15.60 6.67
N ALA A 149 0.50 14.37 6.21
CA ALA A 149 1.09 13.34 7.07
C ALA A 149 2.53 13.69 7.49
N VAL A 150 3.34 14.27 6.60
CA VAL A 150 4.68 14.78 6.96
C VAL A 150 4.58 15.92 7.97
N GLU A 151 3.64 16.84 7.77
CA GLU A 151 3.47 18.03 8.61
C GLU A 151 3.04 17.69 10.04
N GLY A 152 2.00 16.87 10.20
CA GLY A 152 1.29 16.78 11.49
C GLY A 152 1.09 15.40 12.07
N HIS A 153 1.50 14.31 11.40
CA HIS A 153 1.18 12.97 11.94
C HIS A 153 2.01 12.64 13.19
N GLU A 154 1.40 12.25 14.30
CA GLU A 154 2.10 11.99 15.58
C GLU A 154 3.28 11.01 15.47
N HIS A 155 3.13 9.96 14.67
CA HIS A 155 4.10 8.87 14.59
C HIS A 155 5.18 9.10 13.52
N TYR A 156 6.45 9.09 13.93
CA TYR A 156 7.62 9.31 13.04
C TYR A 156 7.62 8.40 11.81
N LEU A 157 7.32 7.10 11.95
CA LEU A 157 7.33 6.17 10.81
C LEU A 157 6.34 6.59 9.71
N VAL A 158 5.19 7.15 10.09
CA VAL A 158 4.23 7.63 9.10
C VAL A 158 4.77 8.87 8.38
N LYS A 159 5.36 9.83 9.11
CA LYS A 159 6.04 10.99 8.51
C LYS A 159 7.16 10.55 7.55
N TYR A 160 8.01 9.61 7.98
CA TYR A 160 9.12 9.08 7.21
C TYR A 160 8.65 8.43 5.90
N HIS A 161 7.67 7.53 5.96
CA HIS A 161 7.15 6.86 4.78
C HIS A 161 6.38 7.81 3.86
N ALA A 162 5.69 8.81 4.40
CA ALA A 162 5.04 9.84 3.60
C ALA A 162 6.08 10.69 2.83
N CYS A 163 7.14 11.12 3.51
CA CYS A 163 8.27 11.83 2.92
C CYS A 163 8.96 11.00 1.83
N ASP A 164 9.29 9.73 2.11
CA ASP A 164 9.93 8.83 1.14
C ASP A 164 9.03 8.61 -0.09
N SER A 165 7.73 8.49 0.11
CA SER A 165 6.76 8.40 -0.99
C SER A 165 6.70 9.66 -1.85
N LEU A 166 6.76 10.85 -1.26
CA LEU A 166 6.81 12.11 -2.00
C LEU A 166 8.08 12.23 -2.83
N LEU A 167 9.25 12.00 -2.23
CA LEU A 167 10.55 12.06 -2.91
C LEU A 167 10.59 11.10 -4.11
N ARG A 168 10.12 9.87 -3.94
CA ARG A 168 10.05 8.92 -5.06
C ARG A 168 9.02 9.32 -6.11
N ARG A 169 7.88 9.89 -5.69
CA ARG A 169 6.88 10.37 -6.63
C ARG A 169 7.41 11.48 -7.54
N TRP A 170 8.31 12.30 -7.02
CA TRP A 170 8.99 13.39 -7.72
C TRP A 170 10.30 12.97 -8.39
N GLU A 171 10.56 11.66 -8.51
CA GLU A 171 11.74 11.11 -9.18
C GLU A 171 13.08 11.54 -8.55
N LEU A 172 13.06 11.91 -7.27
CA LEU A 172 14.23 12.23 -6.45
C LEU A 172 14.77 10.95 -5.77
N GLU A 173 14.53 9.78 -6.38
CA GLU A 173 14.72 8.43 -5.82
C GLU A 173 16.15 8.11 -5.43
N SER A 174 17.14 8.74 -6.09
CA SER A 174 18.56 8.54 -5.78
C SER A 174 18.94 8.97 -4.36
N LEU A 175 18.04 9.66 -3.67
CA LEU A 175 18.29 10.26 -2.36
C LEU A 175 17.44 9.58 -1.26
N GLY A 176 16.13 9.41 -1.44
CA GLY A 176 15.25 8.96 -0.35
C GLY A 176 15.37 9.87 0.89
N THR A 177 14.57 9.63 1.93
CA THR A 177 14.57 10.53 3.10
C THR A 177 15.96 10.63 3.77
N MET A 178 16.70 9.52 3.82
CA MET A 178 18.01 9.46 4.47
C MET A 178 19.10 10.29 3.78
N SER A 179 18.96 10.60 2.48
CA SER A 179 19.92 11.48 1.81
C SER A 179 19.54 12.96 1.88
N HIS A 180 18.47 13.29 2.61
CA HIS A 180 18.09 14.65 2.96
C HIS A 180 18.15 14.83 4.49
N PRO A 181 19.35 14.90 5.09
CA PRO A 181 19.51 14.93 6.54
C PRO A 181 18.77 16.09 7.21
N ALA A 182 18.67 17.26 6.54
CA ALA A 182 17.87 18.37 7.04
C ALA A 182 16.37 18.02 7.19
N ILE A 183 15.79 17.33 6.20
CA ILE A 183 14.40 16.87 6.25
C ILE A 183 14.24 15.76 7.29
N PHE A 184 15.16 14.78 7.29
CA PHE A 184 15.15 13.67 8.25
C PHE A 184 15.17 14.18 9.71
N GLU A 185 16.02 15.17 10.01
CA GLU A 185 16.13 15.78 11.33
C GLU A 185 14.85 16.47 11.79
N LEU A 186 14.02 16.97 10.86
CA LEU A 186 12.77 17.64 11.18
C LEU A 186 11.62 16.66 11.45
N ILE A 187 11.63 15.48 10.82
CA ILE A 187 10.53 14.51 10.90
C ILE A 187 10.77 13.36 11.88
N ARG A 188 12.00 13.18 12.37
CA ARG A 188 12.32 12.15 13.37
C ARG A 188 11.61 12.43 14.70
N THR A 189 11.57 11.42 15.56
CA THR A 189 10.86 11.45 16.86
C THR A 189 11.16 12.72 17.66
N PRO A 190 10.19 13.19 18.46
CA PRO A 190 10.36 14.35 19.32
C PRO A 190 11.63 14.23 20.16
N ARG A 191 12.32 15.36 20.32
CA ARG A 191 13.44 15.53 21.23
C ARG A 191 12.88 15.75 22.63
N ASP A 192 13.61 15.28 23.64
CA ASP A 192 13.21 15.48 25.03
C ASP A 192 13.01 16.98 25.31
N GLY A 193 11.79 17.36 25.74
CA GLY A 193 11.42 18.73 26.05
C GLY A 193 10.76 19.53 24.91
N ASP A 194 10.55 18.94 23.74
CA ASP A 194 9.79 19.59 22.67
C ASP A 194 8.35 19.86 23.09
N THR A 195 7.82 21.01 22.68
CA THR A 195 6.39 21.31 22.75
C THR A 195 5.67 20.84 21.49
N ILE A 196 4.34 20.73 21.55
CA ILE A 196 3.50 20.47 20.36
C ILE A 196 3.77 21.53 19.28
N GLN A 197 3.96 22.79 19.66
CA GLN A 197 4.24 23.89 18.73
C GLN A 197 5.58 23.69 18.00
N ASP A 198 6.60 23.19 18.69
CA ASP A 198 7.90 22.89 18.09
C ASP A 198 7.79 21.75 17.07
N GLU A 199 6.99 20.73 17.36
CA GLU A 199 6.73 19.63 16.43
C GLU A 199 6.00 20.09 15.17
N GLU A 200 4.97 20.93 15.32
CA GLU A 200 4.22 21.50 14.21
C GLU A 200 5.10 22.41 13.33
N GLU A 201 5.96 23.23 13.94
CA GLU A 201 6.87 24.11 13.19
C GLU A 201 7.90 23.31 12.39
N ARG A 202 8.46 22.25 12.99
CA ARG A 202 9.35 21.34 12.24
C ARG A 202 8.63 20.64 11.10
N GLY A 203 7.39 20.22 11.30
CA GLY A 203 6.56 19.63 10.26
C GLY A 203 6.33 20.57 9.08
N ARG A 204 5.95 21.82 9.36
CA ARG A 204 5.83 22.89 8.35
C ARG A 204 7.12 23.11 7.59
N GLU A 205 8.23 23.18 8.32
CA GLU A 205 9.55 23.38 7.74
C GLU A 205 9.99 22.19 6.86
N ALA A 206 9.71 20.96 7.27
CA ALA A 206 9.96 19.77 6.46
C ALA A 206 9.17 19.81 5.15
N VAL A 207 7.89 20.19 5.20
CA VAL A 207 7.05 20.39 4.01
C VAL A 207 7.57 21.51 3.12
N ARG A 208 8.05 22.62 3.68
CA ARG A 208 8.67 23.71 2.94
C ARG A 208 9.89 23.22 2.15
N LEU A 209 10.82 22.52 2.82
CA LEU A 209 12.01 21.96 2.18
C LEU A 209 11.67 20.93 1.10
N LEU A 210 10.68 20.06 1.33
CA LEU A 210 10.20 19.11 0.33
C LEU A 210 9.68 19.82 -0.93
N ARG A 211 8.89 20.87 -0.76
CA ARG A 211 8.37 21.67 -1.89
C ARG A 211 9.47 22.40 -2.66
N GLU A 212 10.59 22.73 -2.01
CA GLU A 212 11.75 23.31 -2.68
C GLU A 212 12.51 22.30 -3.55
N LEU A 213 12.59 21.05 -3.11
CA LEU A 213 13.22 19.97 -3.87
C LEU A 213 12.42 19.57 -5.12
N LYS A 214 11.10 19.76 -5.12
CA LYS A 214 10.23 19.44 -6.26
C LYS A 214 10.45 20.36 -7.48
N LYS A 215 11.07 21.53 -7.28
CA LYS A 215 11.28 22.55 -8.33
C LYS A 215 12.41 22.17 -9.28
#